data_AF-A0A916BHF0-F1
#
_entry.id   AF-A0A916BHF0-F1
#
_cell.length_a   1.000
_cell.length_b   1.000
_cell.length_c   1.000
_cell.angle_alpha   90.00
_cell.angle_beta   90.00
_cell.angle_gamma   90.00
#
_symmetry.space_group_name_H-M   'P 1'
#
loop_
_entity.id
_entity.type
_entity.pdbx_description
1 polymer ?
#
loop_
_entity_poly.entity_id
_entity_poly.type
_entity_poly.pdbx_seq_one_letter_code
_entity_poly.pdbx_strand_id
1 'polypeptide(L)'
;MPSTATGAEHGNALPILNEIRHALARLLESGETSVIDLGALPMGPQDEAQLLAALGEGEVEATIHAGGPSSVRETAFHGVWLVTHRNEQAEVLARFVEIAFVPELLMSQAEDVADSAAELAKKLSEGQNK
;
A
#
# COMPACT_ATOMS: atom_id res chain seq x y z
N MET A 1 -15.00 -31.00 -33.75
CA MET A 1 -15.85 -30.13 -32.91
C MET A 1 -15.06 -29.77 -31.66
N PRO A 2 -14.68 -28.51 -31.39
CA PRO A 2 -14.14 -28.12 -30.10
C PRO A 2 -15.25 -27.46 -29.25
N SER A 3 -15.56 -28.08 -28.12
CA SER A 3 -16.22 -27.50 -26.94
C SER A 3 -15.58 -28.29 -25.80
N THR A 4 -14.80 -27.67 -24.92
CA THR A 4 -15.30 -26.84 -23.82
C THR A 4 -14.23 -25.85 -23.36
N ALA A 5 -14.56 -24.57 -23.33
CA ALA A 5 -13.81 -23.55 -22.60
C ALA A 5 -14.70 -22.98 -21.49
N THR A 6 -14.03 -22.62 -20.38
CA THR A 6 -14.45 -21.65 -19.36
C THR A 6 -15.31 -22.17 -18.21
N GLY A 7 -14.66 -22.46 -17.08
CA GLY A 7 -15.35 -22.75 -15.82
C GLY A 7 -14.53 -22.67 -14.52
N ALA A 8 -13.22 -22.36 -14.55
CA ALA A 8 -12.38 -22.50 -13.34
C ALA A 8 -11.43 -21.33 -12.99
N GLU A 9 -11.37 -20.23 -13.75
CA GLU A 9 -10.17 -19.34 -13.74
C GLU A 9 -10.42 -17.86 -13.33
N HIS A 10 -11.51 -17.51 -12.62
CA HIS A 10 -11.86 -16.08 -12.36
C HIS A 10 -12.40 -15.77 -10.94
N GLY A 11 -12.02 -16.56 -9.93
CA GLY A 11 -12.74 -16.62 -8.65
C GLY A 11 -12.15 -15.79 -7.50
N ASN A 12 -10.91 -15.31 -7.60
CA ASN A 12 -10.16 -14.86 -6.41
C ASN A 12 -10.30 -13.37 -6.09
N ALA A 13 -10.70 -12.54 -7.06
CA ALA A 13 -10.85 -11.10 -6.82
C ALA A 13 -12.00 -10.78 -5.84
N LEU A 14 -13.13 -11.49 -5.94
CA LEU A 14 -14.31 -11.24 -5.10
C LEU A 14 -14.08 -11.55 -3.61
N PRO A 15 -13.43 -12.67 -3.22
CA PRO A 15 -12.97 -12.89 -1.85
C PRO A 15 -12.12 -11.75 -1.31
N ILE A 16 -11.15 -11.25 -2.08
CA ILE A 16 -10.26 -10.16 -1.65
C ILE A 16 -11.06 -8.86 -1.46
N LEU A 17 -11.98 -8.53 -2.35
CA LEU A 17 -12.85 -7.36 -2.17
C LEU A 17 -13.74 -7.47 -0.92
N ASN A 18 -14.22 -8.67 -0.58
CA ASN A 18 -14.93 -8.91 0.67
C ASN A 18 -14.01 -8.77 1.90
N GLU A 19 -12.77 -9.26 1.83
CA GLU A 19 -11.76 -9.10 2.87
C GLU A 19 -11.47 -7.61 3.13
N ILE A 20 -11.26 -6.83 2.06
CA ILE A 20 -11.07 -5.37 2.13
C ILE A 20 -12.28 -4.69 2.78
N ARG A 21 -13.51 -5.06 2.40
CA ARG A 21 -14.72 -4.53 3.04
C ARG A 21 -14.73 -4.81 4.55
N HIS A 22 -14.38 -6.02 4.96
CA HIS A 22 -14.33 -6.38 6.39
C HIS A 22 -13.20 -5.64 7.12
N ALA A 23 -12.04 -5.48 6.49
CA ALA A 23 -10.92 -4.71 7.03
C ALA A 23 -11.28 -3.23 7.23
N LEU A 24 -11.98 -2.62 6.27
CA LEU A 24 -12.48 -1.24 6.40
C LEU A 24 -13.44 -1.08 7.58
N ALA A 25 -14.31 -2.07 7.82
CA ALA A 25 -15.20 -2.05 8.97
C ALA A 25 -14.42 -2.09 10.29
N ARG A 26 -13.38 -2.94 10.38
CA ARG A 26 -12.48 -3.01 11.55
C ARG A 26 -11.70 -1.71 11.74
N LEU A 27 -11.17 -1.13 10.66
CA LEU A 27 -10.46 0.15 10.71
C LEU A 27 -11.34 1.25 11.33
N LEU A 28 -12.62 1.30 10.96
CA LEU A 28 -13.57 2.28 11.53
C LEU A 28 -13.96 1.98 12.98
N GLU A 29 -14.03 0.71 13.37
CA GLU A 29 -14.46 0.30 14.71
C GLU A 29 -13.35 0.45 15.76
N SER A 30 -12.12 0.04 15.42
CA SER A 30 -10.99 -0.06 16.37
C SER A 30 -9.76 0.74 15.98
N GLY A 31 -9.68 1.27 14.76
CA GLY A 31 -8.45 1.84 14.21
C GLY A 31 -7.41 0.79 13.79
N GLU A 32 -7.77 -0.49 13.82
CA GLU A 32 -6.90 -1.59 13.40
C GLU A 32 -6.63 -1.54 11.89
N THR A 33 -5.36 -1.41 11.52
CA THR A 33 -4.92 -1.48 10.13
C THR A 33 -4.80 -2.93 9.67
N SER A 34 -4.87 -3.17 8.37
CA SER A 34 -4.72 -4.52 7.80
C SER A 34 -3.91 -4.48 6.53
N VAL A 35 -3.10 -5.51 6.28
CA VAL A 35 -2.29 -5.65 5.06
C VAL A 35 -2.61 -6.98 4.41
N ILE A 36 -2.89 -6.95 3.11
CA ILE A 36 -3.15 -8.12 2.28
C ILE A 36 -2.01 -8.25 1.28
N ASP A 37 -1.22 -9.32 1.38
CA ASP A 37 -0.17 -9.66 0.41
C ASP A 37 -0.80 -10.32 -0.83
N LEU A 38 -0.78 -9.62 -1.96
CA LEU A 38 -1.33 -10.15 -3.22
C LEU A 38 -0.45 -11.26 -3.81
N GLY A 39 0.86 -11.23 -3.55
CA GLY A 39 1.80 -12.24 -4.03
C GLY A 39 1.71 -13.57 -3.27
N ALA A 40 1.20 -13.55 -2.04
CA ALA A 40 0.97 -14.74 -1.22
C ALA A 40 -0.34 -15.49 -1.55
N LEU A 41 -1.25 -14.87 -2.30
CA LEU A 41 -2.54 -15.45 -2.63
C LEU A 41 -2.45 -16.31 -3.91
N PRO A 42 -3.22 -17.41 -4.00
CA PRO A 42 -3.28 -18.25 -5.20
C PRO A 42 -4.12 -17.57 -6.29
N MET A 43 -3.67 -16.43 -6.79
CA MET A 43 -4.34 -15.62 -7.81
C MET A 43 -3.47 -15.52 -9.08
N GLY A 44 -4.09 -15.72 -10.24
CA GLY A 44 -3.40 -15.58 -11.52
C GLY A 44 -3.18 -14.10 -11.89
N PRO A 45 -2.29 -13.79 -12.85
CA PRO A 45 -2.07 -12.41 -13.30
C PRO A 45 -3.34 -11.70 -13.78
N GLN A 46 -4.28 -12.45 -14.36
CA GLN A 46 -5.56 -11.93 -14.83
C GLN A 46 -6.49 -11.54 -13.67
N ASP A 47 -6.53 -12.34 -12.59
CA ASP A 47 -7.30 -12.05 -11.38
C ASP A 47 -6.75 -10.80 -10.68
N GLU A 48 -5.41 -10.68 -10.62
CA GLU A 48 -4.75 -9.50 -10.06
C GLU A 48 -5.11 -8.24 -10.86
N ALA A 49 -5.01 -8.30 -12.19
CA ALA A 49 -5.39 -7.18 -13.04
C ALA A 49 -6.86 -6.78 -12.87
N GLN A 50 -7.77 -7.75 -12.71
CA GLN A 50 -9.19 -7.49 -12.44
C GLN A 50 -9.41 -6.85 -11.06
N LEU A 51 -8.71 -7.33 -10.03
CA LEU A 51 -8.76 -6.74 -8.70
C LEU A 51 -8.27 -5.29 -8.72
N LEU A 52 -7.11 -5.04 -9.32
CA LEU A 52 -6.54 -3.69 -9.43
C LEU A 52 -7.45 -2.76 -10.22
N ALA A 53 -8.05 -3.24 -11.31
CA ALA A 53 -9.03 -2.48 -12.07
C ALA A 53 -10.31 -2.19 -11.28
N ALA A 54 -10.76 -3.13 -10.44
CA ALA A 54 -11.92 -2.96 -9.58
C ALA A 54 -11.66 -1.97 -8.44
N LEU A 55 -10.45 -1.97 -7.87
CA LEU A 55 -10.03 -1.00 -6.85
C LEU A 55 -9.88 0.41 -7.43
N GLY A 56 -9.47 0.52 -8.69
CA GLY A 56 -9.30 1.81 -9.36
C GLY A 56 -8.16 2.64 -8.78
N GLU A 57 -8.18 3.93 -9.06
CA GLU A 57 -7.15 4.89 -8.68
C GLU A 57 -7.79 6.04 -7.90
N GLY A 58 -7.17 6.40 -6.78
CA GLY A 58 -7.58 7.49 -5.92
C GLY A 58 -6.80 8.77 -6.19
N GLU A 59 -6.82 9.68 -5.23
CA GLU A 59 -6.27 11.02 -5.38
C GLU A 59 -4.80 11.13 -4.93
N VAL A 60 -4.37 10.24 -4.04
CA VAL A 60 -3.07 10.33 -3.36
C VAL A 60 -2.10 9.28 -3.90
N GLU A 61 -0.90 9.74 -4.26
CA GLU A 61 0.24 8.87 -4.58
C GLU A 61 1.51 9.42 -3.92
N ALA A 62 2.31 8.52 -3.36
CA ALA A 62 3.59 8.81 -2.75
C ALA A 62 4.65 7.82 -3.27
N THR A 63 5.87 8.32 -3.46
CA THR A 63 7.03 7.48 -3.82
C THR A 63 8.09 7.60 -2.73
N ILE A 64 8.59 6.45 -2.30
CA ILE A 64 9.58 6.29 -1.24
C ILE A 64 10.85 5.74 -1.88
N HIS A 65 11.97 6.42 -1.64
CA HIS A 65 13.29 6.03 -2.10
C HIS A 65 14.11 5.48 -0.94
N ALA A 66 13.84 4.23 -0.55
CA ALA A 66 14.55 3.55 0.53
C ALA A 66 14.95 2.14 0.07
N GLY A 67 16.19 1.97 -0.41
CA GLY A 67 16.68 0.68 -0.92
C GLY A 67 16.04 0.20 -2.23
N GLY A 68 15.31 1.08 -2.92
CA GLY A 68 14.53 0.82 -4.13
C GLY A 68 13.29 1.72 -4.17
N PRO A 69 12.70 2.02 -5.35
CA PRO A 69 11.50 2.85 -5.44
C PRO A 69 10.26 2.05 -5.02
N SER A 70 9.74 2.34 -3.83
CA SER A 70 8.42 1.84 -3.40
C SER A 70 7.38 2.92 -3.67
N SER A 71 6.22 2.54 -4.21
CA SER A 71 5.10 3.48 -4.42
C SER A 71 3.92 3.07 -3.55
N VAL A 72 3.29 4.06 -2.94
CA VAL A 72 2.07 3.90 -2.14
C VAL A 72 1.00 4.77 -2.80
N ARG A 73 -0.13 4.18 -3.16
CA ARG A 73 -1.18 4.89 -3.90
C ARG A 73 -2.56 4.56 -3.36
N GLU A 74 -3.37 5.57 -3.13
CA GLU A 74 -4.77 5.37 -2.75
C GLU A 74 -5.57 4.82 -3.93
N THR A 75 -6.52 3.94 -3.64
CA THR A 75 -7.47 3.42 -4.64
C THR A 75 -8.69 4.33 -4.75
N ALA A 76 -9.66 4.01 -5.60
CA ALA A 76 -10.92 4.76 -5.63
C ALA A 76 -11.74 4.61 -4.33
N PHE A 77 -11.35 3.67 -3.45
CA PHE A 77 -11.91 3.48 -2.12
C PHE A 77 -10.98 4.10 -1.07
N HIS A 78 -11.47 5.14 -0.39
CA HIS A 78 -10.73 5.85 0.65
C HIS A 78 -10.32 4.91 1.79
N GLY A 79 -9.08 5.07 2.24
CA GLY A 79 -8.50 4.21 3.27
C GLY A 79 -8.06 2.82 2.76
N VAL A 80 -8.11 2.59 1.45
CA VAL A 80 -7.54 1.41 0.79
C VAL A 80 -6.39 1.86 -0.10
N TRP A 81 -5.22 1.30 0.15
CA TRP A 81 -3.95 1.71 -0.44
C TRP A 81 -3.29 0.54 -1.14
N LEU A 82 -2.74 0.79 -2.31
CA LEU A 82 -1.88 -0.13 -3.03
C LEU A 82 -0.42 0.23 -2.77
N VAL A 83 0.29 -0.66 -2.10
CA VAL A 83 1.73 -0.56 -1.88
C VAL A 83 2.43 -1.46 -2.89
N THR A 84 3.33 -0.89 -3.68
CA THR A 84 4.12 -1.63 -4.68
C THR A 84 5.59 -1.43 -4.38
N HIS A 85 6.29 -2.52 -4.06
CA HIS A 85 7.73 -2.50 -3.90
C HIS A 85 8.40 -2.87 -5.23
N ARG A 86 9.40 -2.08 -5.62
CA ARG A 86 10.21 -2.37 -6.81
C ARG A 86 11.69 -2.47 -6.46
N ASN A 87 12.42 -3.25 -7.25
CA ASN A 87 13.87 -3.29 -7.18
C ASN A 87 14.50 -2.04 -7.85
N GLU A 88 15.83 -1.95 -7.81
CA GLU A 88 16.60 -0.87 -8.46
C GLU A 88 16.39 -0.81 -9.99
N GLN A 89 15.96 -1.91 -10.61
CA GLN A 89 15.67 -2.02 -12.04
C GLN A 89 14.20 -1.67 -12.37
N ALA A 90 13.44 -1.17 -11.39
CA ALA A 90 12.01 -0.82 -11.49
C ALA A 90 11.07 -2.01 -11.76
N GLU A 91 11.52 -3.23 -11.54
CA GLU A 91 10.67 -4.43 -11.60
C GLU A 91 9.89 -4.59 -10.30
N VAL A 92 8.62 -4.98 -10.40
CA VAL A 92 7.75 -5.19 -9.24
C VAL A 92 8.17 -6.46 -8.50
N LEU A 93 8.59 -6.29 -7.25
CA LEU A 93 8.96 -7.38 -6.36
C LEU A 93 7.73 -7.93 -5.61
N ALA A 94 6.88 -7.02 -5.13
CA ALA A 94 5.70 -7.37 -4.35
C ALA A 94 4.65 -6.26 -4.43
N ARG A 95 3.38 -6.66 -4.28
CA ARG A 95 2.25 -5.75 -4.12
C ARG A 95 1.42 -6.13 -2.91
N PHE A 96 1.02 -5.12 -2.16
CA PHE A 96 0.19 -5.25 -0.98
C PHE A 96 -0.99 -4.30 -1.07
N VAL A 97 -2.14 -4.72 -0.55
CA VAL A 97 -3.26 -3.83 -0.27
C VAL A 97 -3.26 -3.54 1.22
N GLU A 98 -3.04 -2.29 1.59
CA GLU A 98 -3.05 -1.81 2.96
C GLU A 98 -4.36 -1.05 3.22
N ILE A 99 -5.03 -1.38 4.33
CA ILE A 99 -6.25 -0.74 4.79
C ILE A 99 -5.90 0.07 6.03
N ALA A 100 -5.82 1.39 5.86
CA ALA A 100 -5.37 2.33 6.88
C ALA A 100 -5.84 3.76 6.55
N PHE A 101 -5.95 4.63 7.56
CA PHE A 101 -6.18 6.06 7.31
C PHE A 101 -4.96 6.72 6.66
N VAL A 102 -3.77 6.33 7.11
CA VAL A 102 -2.48 6.70 6.53
C VAL A 102 -1.61 5.44 6.52
N PRO A 103 -1.02 5.06 5.38
CA PRO A 103 -0.12 3.93 5.28
C PRO A 103 1.06 4.03 6.25
N GLU A 104 1.42 2.94 6.90
CA GLU A 104 2.50 2.90 7.89
C GLU A 104 3.83 3.35 7.27
N LEU A 105 4.08 2.97 6.01
CA LEU A 105 5.25 3.37 5.23
C LEU A 105 5.41 4.89 5.05
N LEU A 106 4.33 5.67 5.20
CA LEU A 106 4.37 7.14 5.11
C LEU A 106 4.55 7.81 6.48
N MET A 107 4.48 7.06 7.58
CA MET A 107 4.66 7.61 8.91
C MET A 107 6.16 7.75 9.24
N SER A 108 6.57 8.96 9.65
CA SER A 108 7.92 9.15 10.18
C SER A 108 8.08 8.44 11.52
N GLN A 109 9.23 7.80 11.72
CA GLN A 109 9.53 7.14 12.97
C GLN A 109 9.79 8.17 14.07
N ALA A 110 9.39 7.87 15.31
CA ALA A 110 9.54 8.79 16.43
C ALA A 110 11.02 9.13 16.72
N GLU A 111 11.92 8.18 16.47
CA GLU A 111 13.37 8.34 16.52
C GLU A 111 13.87 9.42 15.55
N ASP A 112 13.56 9.28 14.26
CA ASP A 112 13.96 10.22 13.22
C ASP A 112 13.44 11.64 13.51
N VAL A 113 12.22 11.75 14.04
CA VAL A 113 11.61 13.03 14.43
C VAL A 113 12.34 13.64 15.63
N ALA A 114 12.71 12.83 16.63
CA ALA A 114 13.44 13.28 17.80
C ALA A 114 14.85 13.78 17.43
N ASP A 115 15.55 13.05 16.56
CA ASP A 115 16.85 13.44 16.03
C ASP A 115 16.77 14.74 15.24
N SER A 116 15.76 14.87 14.37
CA SER A 116 15.50 16.10 13.62
C SER A 116 15.24 17.30 14.53
N ALA A 117 14.48 17.10 15.61
CA ALA A 117 14.19 18.16 16.59
C ALA A 117 15.47 18.61 17.32
N ALA A 118 16.34 17.66 17.72
CA ALA A 118 17.60 17.96 18.38
C ALA A 118 18.58 18.69 17.44
N GLU A 119 18.69 18.24 16.19
CA GLU A 119 19.54 18.89 15.19
C GLU A 119 19.08 20.33 14.90
N LEU A 120 17.77 20.54 14.75
CA LEU A 120 17.22 21.87 14.52
C LEU A 120 17.45 22.81 15.70
N ALA A 121 17.30 22.33 16.94
CA ALA A 121 17.60 23.11 18.14
C ALA A 121 19.07 23.56 18.18
N LYS A 122 20.00 22.69 17.78
CA LYS A 122 21.43 23.02 17.67
C LYS A 122 21.69 24.09 16.59
N LYS A 123 21.09 23.95 15.40
CA LYS A 123 21.24 24.96 14.32
C LYS A 123 20.73 26.34 14.74
N LEU A 124 19.63 26.40 15.48
CA LEU A 124 19.05 27.66 15.96
C LEU A 124 19.94 28.34 17.01
N SER A 125 20.60 27.60 17.90
CA SER A 125 21.49 28.19 18.90
C SER A 125 22.81 28.70 18.28
N GLU A 126 23.34 28.00 17.27
CA GLU A 126 24.52 28.44 16.52
C GLU A 126 24.25 29.70 15.69
N GLY A 127 23.04 29.84 15.13
CA GLY A 127 22.63 31.02 14.34
C GLY A 127 22.35 32.28 15.18
N GLN A 128 22.08 32.14 16.47
CA GLN A 128 21.88 33.27 17.39
C GLN A 128 23.18 33.81 17.99
N ASN A 129 24.28 33.06 17.84
CA ASN A 129 25.59 33.40 18.41
C ASN A 129 26.53 34.07 17.39
N LYS A 130 25.97 34.58 16.29
CA LYS A 130 26.67 35.23 15.17
C LYS A 130 26.03 36.57 14.85
#